data_AF-B9XNL0-F1
#
_entry.id   AF-B9XNL0-F1
#
_cell.length_a   1.000
_cell.length_b   1.000
_cell.length_c   1.000
_cell.angle_alpha   90.00
_cell.angle_beta   90.00
_cell.angle_gamma   90.00
#
_symmetry.space_group_name_H-M   'P 1'
#
loop_
_entity.id
_entity.type
_entity.pdbx_description
1 polymer ?
#
loop_
_entity_poly.entity_id
_entity_poly.type
_entity_poly.pdbx_seq_one_letter_code
_entity_poly.pdbx_strand_id
1 'polypeptide(L)'
;MKTAINKDNGFIKKAVRLLSVGIIAATWLGASQRADATLVSHINPCTARTSDGRLTVFAIGVGTAGTLYQNYQTSPGGSWSGWVAMGSGNTWNPYSIPAVGVNADGRLEVFVVGTDGTINHIWQKTAGSSAASNWSTFNTFSSHVSTTAKLAVGKWANGVLDLFVVGTDGVLYESHQNTPNGTWSGWSSLGGSWSQDNDIAIANDANGELEIFMVGNTGNLYNNWQTSANSTSWHGWNDLSGAISQTVRVAAARNHNGTIEVFTIGTDGVAYTKSQTGQNTHTVWTAWNSLGGSWNTLVKPVVVADQNGALELFLVGNTGNVYHNYQTGFSTFPTGSSPWFKYPICVPFGNPNYDVQYGGAHDEDVQTPLDTPITSIVSGTVSSIDTPSWGWEIGIQVDQPANAAYFAYLHLGAVNPALSVGSYVAVGDLIAYSGGANSQAMLDGKTTTPFGPQFINDPSQSSQPQTGFAYMYGPEYGVGAGWTPSPDFNLDPTATLNQTIANYNAGTYGKYNWSGWQNLNGSFTQTIRPCVGVNNSGTLQVFLNIANGAMDTANQTAINSTTWSSWTSLGGTWY
;
A
#
# COMPACT_ATOMS: atom_id res chain seq x y z
N MET A 1 23.18 -77.13 -13.01
CA MET A 1 22.95 -76.78 -14.45
C MET A 1 21.45 -76.71 -14.69
N LYS A 2 21.00 -75.89 -15.64
CA LYS A 2 19.65 -75.78 -16.24
C LYS A 2 18.41 -75.77 -15.31
N THR A 3 17.67 -74.68 -15.45
CA THR A 3 16.26 -74.41 -15.10
C THR A 3 15.28 -75.39 -15.80
N ALA A 4 13.95 -75.40 -15.58
CA ALA A 4 13.05 -74.30 -15.23
C ALA A 4 11.65 -74.75 -14.72
N ILE A 5 10.85 -73.78 -14.22
CA ILE A 5 9.37 -73.61 -14.42
C ILE A 5 8.42 -74.70 -13.86
N ASN A 6 7.20 -74.41 -13.36
CA ASN A 6 6.61 -73.21 -12.71
C ASN A 6 5.28 -73.64 -12.01
N LYS A 7 4.72 -72.72 -11.23
CA LYS A 7 3.32 -72.54 -10.74
C LYS A 7 2.16 -73.12 -11.61
N ASP A 8 0.95 -73.36 -11.11
CA ASP A 8 0.31 -72.81 -9.89
C ASP A 8 -0.92 -73.61 -9.35
N ASN A 9 -1.50 -73.08 -8.25
CA ASN A 9 -2.92 -73.15 -7.81
C ASN A 9 -3.53 -74.43 -7.19
N GLY A 10 -4.01 -74.27 -5.96
CA GLY A 10 -5.20 -74.98 -5.46
C GLY A 10 -5.38 -74.95 -3.93
N PHE A 11 -6.34 -74.17 -3.40
CA PHE A 11 -7.17 -74.52 -2.23
C PHE A 11 -8.33 -73.51 -2.03
N ILE A 12 -9.51 -73.99 -1.63
CA ILE A 12 -10.72 -73.16 -1.36
C ILE A 12 -11.49 -73.75 -0.16
N LYS A 13 -12.17 -72.86 0.59
CA LYS A 13 -13.36 -73.06 1.49
C LYS A 13 -13.14 -73.02 3.01
N LYS A 14 -13.41 -71.84 3.61
CA LYS A 14 -14.32 -71.54 4.76
C LYS A 14 -14.08 -70.08 5.19
N ALA A 15 -14.84 -69.07 4.74
CA ALA A 15 -16.26 -68.74 5.00
C ALA A 15 -16.51 -68.03 6.36
N VAL A 16 -16.76 -66.71 6.34
CA VAL A 16 -18.08 -66.07 6.60
C VAL A 16 -18.00 -64.54 6.40
N ARG A 17 -18.92 -64.03 5.57
CA ARG A 17 -19.42 -62.64 5.40
C ARG A 17 -18.71 -61.45 6.08
N LEU A 18 -18.15 -60.57 5.25
CA LEU A 18 -18.38 -59.12 5.37
C LEU A 18 -19.02 -58.63 4.05
N LEU A 19 -19.80 -57.54 4.08
CA LEU A 19 -20.50 -57.02 2.90
C LEU A 19 -19.67 -55.96 2.17
N SER A 20 -19.67 -56.04 0.83
CA SER A 20 -19.38 -54.94 -0.10
C SER A 20 -18.01 -54.23 0.02
N VAL A 21 -16.94 -54.89 -0.40
CA VAL A 21 -15.72 -54.20 -0.89
C VAL A 21 -15.59 -54.46 -2.40
N GLY A 22 -15.79 -53.40 -3.19
CA GLY A 22 -15.62 -53.40 -4.65
C GLY A 22 -14.54 -52.42 -5.07
N ILE A 23 -13.27 -52.71 -4.73
CA ILE A 23 -12.12 -51.92 -5.17
C ILE A 23 -11.08 -52.87 -5.78
N ILE A 24 -10.98 -52.88 -7.11
CA ILE A 24 -9.72 -53.15 -7.82
C ILE A 24 -9.56 -52.07 -8.89
N ALA A 25 -8.38 -51.48 -8.92
CA ALA A 25 -8.05 -50.25 -9.63
C ALA A 25 -8.36 -50.25 -11.15
N ALA A 26 -8.96 -49.16 -11.61
CA ALA A 26 -8.75 -48.61 -12.94
C ALA A 26 -8.22 -47.17 -12.80
N THR A 27 -7.00 -46.94 -13.27
CA THR A 27 -6.39 -45.64 -13.63
C THR A 27 -6.93 -44.37 -12.95
N TRP A 28 -6.38 -43.99 -11.80
CA TRP A 28 -6.42 -42.60 -11.33
C TRP A 28 -5.25 -41.81 -11.92
N LEU A 29 -5.47 -41.23 -13.11
CA LEU A 29 -4.61 -40.22 -13.70
C LEU A 29 -5.46 -39.01 -14.12
N GLY A 30 -5.11 -37.83 -13.63
CA GLY A 30 -5.39 -36.57 -14.34
C GLY A 30 -6.84 -36.07 -14.40
N ALA A 31 -7.75 -36.50 -13.52
CA ALA A 31 -9.03 -35.80 -13.34
C ALA A 31 -8.81 -34.50 -12.55
N SER A 32 -8.48 -33.41 -13.24
CA SER A 32 -8.44 -32.07 -12.63
C SER A 32 -9.84 -31.68 -12.15
N GLN A 33 -9.96 -31.07 -10.97
CA GLN A 33 -11.21 -30.47 -10.46
C GLN A 33 -11.55 -29.16 -11.19
N ARG A 34 -11.61 -29.21 -12.53
CA ARG A 34 -12.00 -28.12 -13.44
C ARG A 34 -13.26 -28.47 -14.24
N ALA A 35 -14.09 -29.34 -13.71
CA ALA A 35 -15.47 -29.57 -14.13
C ALA A 35 -16.38 -29.53 -12.90
N ASP A 36 -17.52 -28.86 -13.03
CA ASP A 36 -18.58 -28.73 -12.01
C ASP A 36 -18.21 -28.02 -10.69
N ALA A 37 -17.29 -27.06 -10.75
CA ALA A 37 -17.52 -25.81 -10.04
C ALA A 37 -18.33 -24.92 -10.98
N THR A 38 -19.63 -24.76 -10.72
CA THR A 38 -20.46 -23.81 -11.47
C THR A 38 -19.89 -22.39 -11.29
N LEU A 39 -19.71 -21.68 -12.41
CA LEU A 39 -19.23 -20.30 -12.40
C LEU A 39 -20.33 -19.38 -11.85
N VAL A 40 -20.37 -19.25 -10.53
CA VAL A 40 -21.25 -18.30 -9.84
C VAL A 40 -20.94 -16.88 -10.32
N SER A 41 -21.97 -16.04 -10.36
CA SER A 41 -21.98 -14.65 -10.83
C SER A 41 -21.08 -13.73 -9.99
N HIS A 42 -19.77 -13.77 -10.26
CA HIS A 42 -18.77 -12.99 -9.54
C HIS A 42 -18.66 -11.56 -10.08
N ILE A 43 -19.58 -10.70 -9.65
CA ILE A 43 -19.40 -9.25 -9.74
C ILE A 43 -18.25 -8.86 -8.81
N ASN A 44 -17.14 -8.42 -9.39
CA ASN A 44 -16.01 -7.87 -8.64
C ASN A 44 -16.10 -6.34 -8.80
N PRO A 45 -16.52 -5.58 -7.78
CA PRO A 45 -16.58 -4.13 -7.87
C PRO A 45 -15.18 -3.50 -7.87
N CYS A 46 -15.11 -2.23 -8.25
CA CYS A 46 -14.00 -1.35 -7.91
C CYS A 46 -14.53 -0.04 -7.31
N THR A 47 -13.67 0.73 -6.64
CA THR A 47 -14.07 1.99 -5.98
C THR A 47 -12.97 3.03 -6.10
N ALA A 48 -13.35 4.29 -6.17
CA ALA A 48 -12.43 5.43 -6.17
C ALA A 48 -12.98 6.59 -5.35
N ARG A 49 -12.08 7.36 -4.74
CA ARG A 49 -12.41 8.65 -4.11
C ARG A 49 -12.41 9.73 -5.19
N THR A 50 -13.57 10.37 -5.37
CA THR A 50 -13.71 11.60 -6.20
C THR A 50 -12.96 12.78 -5.57
N SER A 51 -12.61 13.80 -6.35
CA SER A 51 -11.84 14.97 -5.86
C SER A 51 -12.55 15.81 -4.80
N ASP A 52 -13.87 15.70 -4.66
CA ASP A 52 -14.66 16.30 -3.58
C ASP A 52 -14.80 15.37 -2.34
N GLY A 53 -14.04 14.28 -2.32
CA GLY A 53 -13.85 13.41 -1.16
C GLY A 53 -14.84 12.27 -0.99
N ARG A 54 -15.82 12.14 -1.89
CA ARG A 54 -16.86 11.10 -1.85
C ARG A 54 -16.34 9.80 -2.49
N LEU A 55 -16.72 8.64 -1.93
CA LEU A 55 -16.49 7.36 -2.60
C LEU A 55 -17.53 7.12 -3.70
N THR A 56 -17.07 6.60 -4.84
CA THR A 56 -17.91 6.07 -5.92
C THR A 56 -17.48 4.64 -6.23
N VAL A 57 -18.43 3.71 -6.15
CA VAL A 57 -18.25 2.28 -6.44
C VAL A 57 -18.82 1.97 -7.83
N PHE A 58 -18.10 1.17 -8.60
CA PHE A 58 -18.46 0.74 -9.94
C PHE A 58 -18.61 -0.79 -10.00
N ALA A 59 -19.63 -1.26 -10.70
CA ALA A 59 -19.91 -2.70 -10.85
C ALA A 59 -20.63 -2.99 -12.17
N ILE A 60 -20.42 -4.19 -12.72
CA ILE A 60 -21.12 -4.68 -13.91
C ILE A 60 -22.20 -5.67 -13.47
N GLY A 61 -23.45 -5.44 -13.87
CA GLY A 61 -24.56 -6.37 -13.63
C GLY A 61 -24.49 -7.62 -14.52
N VAL A 62 -25.07 -8.73 -14.07
CA VAL A 62 -24.96 -10.05 -14.72
C VAL A 62 -26.19 -10.49 -15.51
N GLY A 63 -27.18 -9.61 -15.68
CA GLY A 63 -28.32 -9.82 -16.59
C GLY A 63 -27.92 -9.96 -18.07
N THR A 64 -28.90 -10.22 -18.93
CA THR A 64 -28.71 -10.65 -20.33
C THR A 64 -27.89 -9.72 -21.24
N ALA A 65 -27.65 -8.48 -20.80
CA ALA A 65 -26.62 -7.60 -21.33
C ALA A 65 -25.89 -6.93 -20.15
N GLY A 66 -24.60 -7.25 -19.97
CA GLY A 66 -23.80 -6.70 -18.87
C GLY A 66 -23.77 -5.17 -18.94
N THR A 67 -24.26 -4.51 -17.91
CA THR A 67 -24.37 -3.04 -17.84
C THR A 67 -23.50 -2.53 -16.69
N LEU A 68 -22.70 -1.50 -16.95
CA LEU A 68 -21.89 -0.85 -15.91
C LEU A 68 -22.79 0.10 -15.12
N TYR A 69 -22.67 0.10 -13.80
CA TYR A 69 -23.37 1.01 -12.91
C TYR A 69 -22.37 1.68 -11.95
N GLN A 70 -22.71 2.89 -11.52
CA GLN A 70 -22.09 3.57 -10.39
C GLN A 70 -23.08 3.70 -9.23
N ASN A 71 -22.56 3.70 -8.00
CA ASN A 71 -23.27 4.19 -6.81
C ASN A 71 -22.27 5.03 -6.02
N TYR A 72 -22.68 6.19 -5.53
CA TYR A 72 -21.78 7.16 -4.91
C TYR A 72 -22.36 7.74 -3.63
N GLN A 73 -21.50 8.07 -2.67
CA GLN A 73 -21.90 8.86 -1.51
C GLN A 73 -22.37 10.24 -1.99
N THR A 74 -23.41 10.82 -1.39
CA THR A 74 -23.95 12.14 -1.74
C THR A 74 -23.18 13.29 -1.08
N SER A 75 -22.52 13.01 0.04
CA SER A 75 -21.47 13.82 0.69
C SER A 75 -20.37 12.87 1.20
N PRO A 76 -19.14 13.33 1.51
CA PRO A 76 -18.10 12.44 2.02
C PRO A 76 -18.56 11.68 3.28
N GLY A 77 -18.56 10.35 3.23
CA GLY A 77 -19.09 9.49 4.31
C GLY A 77 -20.61 9.52 4.50
N GLY A 78 -21.36 10.21 3.64
CA GLY A 78 -22.81 10.35 3.73
C GLY A 78 -23.60 9.21 3.07
N SER A 79 -24.92 9.43 2.92
CA SER A 79 -25.85 8.50 2.27
C SER A 79 -25.47 8.19 0.82
N TRP A 80 -25.87 7.02 0.32
CA TRP A 80 -25.59 6.59 -1.05
C TRP A 80 -26.67 7.03 -2.05
N SER A 81 -26.29 7.26 -3.31
CA SER A 81 -27.18 7.69 -4.40
C SER A 81 -28.15 6.61 -4.86
N GLY A 82 -27.83 5.34 -4.61
CA GLY A 82 -28.40 4.21 -5.32
C GLY A 82 -27.69 3.98 -6.67
N TRP A 83 -27.96 2.83 -7.28
CA TRP A 83 -27.30 2.39 -8.50
C TRP A 83 -27.82 3.10 -9.75
N VAL A 84 -26.91 3.75 -10.47
CA VAL A 84 -27.18 4.51 -11.71
C VAL A 84 -26.41 3.87 -12.86
N ALA A 85 -27.11 3.46 -13.91
CA ALA A 85 -26.49 2.89 -15.10
C ALA A 85 -25.58 3.89 -15.81
N MET A 86 -24.46 3.42 -16.35
CA MET A 86 -23.46 4.21 -17.04
C MET A 86 -23.45 3.88 -18.53
N GLY A 87 -23.63 4.91 -19.36
CA GLY A 87 -23.74 4.78 -20.81
C GLY A 87 -25.03 4.10 -21.27
N SER A 88 -25.37 4.30 -22.54
CA SER A 88 -26.53 3.69 -23.20
C SER A 88 -26.07 2.79 -24.34
N GLY A 89 -26.67 1.61 -24.49
CA GLY A 89 -26.50 0.77 -25.69
C GLY A 89 -25.19 -0.02 -25.80
N ASN A 90 -24.43 -0.16 -24.72
CA ASN A 90 -23.21 -0.98 -24.67
C ASN A 90 -23.46 -2.26 -23.86
N THR A 91 -22.76 -3.35 -24.18
CA THR A 91 -22.90 -4.65 -23.51
C THR A 91 -21.53 -5.18 -23.08
N TRP A 92 -21.30 -5.23 -21.77
CA TRP A 92 -20.06 -5.69 -21.16
C TRP A 92 -20.09 -7.19 -20.86
N ASN A 93 -18.92 -7.80 -20.73
CA ASN A 93 -18.86 -9.16 -20.19
C ASN A 93 -19.26 -9.10 -18.69
N PRO A 94 -20.28 -9.85 -18.23
CA PRO A 94 -20.70 -9.86 -16.82
C PRO A 94 -19.63 -10.40 -15.85
N TYR A 95 -18.56 -11.03 -16.36
CA TYR A 95 -17.40 -11.45 -15.59
C TYR A 95 -16.21 -10.47 -15.65
N SER A 96 -16.32 -9.37 -16.40
CA SER A 96 -15.28 -8.33 -16.44
C SER A 96 -15.18 -7.60 -15.09
N ILE A 97 -13.98 -7.17 -14.74
CA ILE A 97 -13.71 -6.34 -13.56
C ILE A 97 -13.47 -4.92 -14.06
N PRO A 98 -14.33 -3.94 -13.73
CA PRO A 98 -14.03 -2.54 -14.06
C PRO A 98 -12.77 -2.10 -13.32
N ALA A 99 -11.84 -1.43 -14.01
CA ALA A 99 -10.72 -0.73 -13.38
C ALA A 99 -10.99 0.77 -13.40
N VAL A 100 -10.52 1.51 -12.38
CA VAL A 100 -10.75 2.95 -12.26
C VAL A 100 -9.47 3.69 -11.93
N GLY A 101 -9.16 4.72 -12.71
CA GLY A 101 -8.10 5.69 -12.46
C GLY A 101 -8.67 7.03 -11.95
N VAL A 102 -7.84 7.77 -11.23
CA VAL A 102 -8.09 9.17 -10.86
C VAL A 102 -7.07 10.04 -11.61
N ASN A 103 -7.53 10.74 -12.64
CA ASN A 103 -6.73 11.68 -13.44
C ASN A 103 -6.07 12.74 -12.54
N ALA A 104 -4.98 13.37 -13.02
CA ALA A 104 -4.29 14.43 -12.27
C ALA A 104 -5.19 15.63 -11.93
N ASP A 105 -6.17 15.93 -12.77
CA ASP A 105 -7.21 16.95 -12.54
C ASP A 105 -8.36 16.49 -11.61
N GLY A 106 -8.32 15.26 -11.09
CA GLY A 106 -9.31 14.70 -10.18
C GLY A 106 -10.54 14.07 -10.84
N ARG A 107 -10.61 13.98 -12.17
CA ARG A 107 -11.68 13.26 -12.89
C ARG A 107 -11.48 11.75 -12.81
N LEU A 108 -12.54 11.03 -12.43
CA LEU A 108 -12.55 9.56 -12.53
C LEU A 108 -12.62 9.10 -13.99
N GLU A 109 -11.90 8.04 -14.31
CA GLU A 109 -11.90 7.36 -15.62
C GLU A 109 -11.94 5.85 -15.41
N VAL A 110 -12.92 5.18 -16.03
CA VAL A 110 -13.26 3.78 -15.79
C VAL A 110 -13.09 2.98 -17.07
N PHE A 111 -12.41 1.83 -16.97
CA PHE A 111 -12.06 0.92 -18.06
C PHE A 111 -12.78 -0.42 -17.88
N VAL A 112 -13.31 -0.97 -18.97
CA VAL A 112 -14.09 -2.21 -18.99
C VAL A 112 -13.78 -3.04 -20.24
N VAL A 113 -13.95 -4.36 -20.15
CA VAL A 113 -13.76 -5.28 -21.29
C VAL A 113 -15.12 -5.65 -21.89
N GLY A 114 -15.28 -5.42 -23.19
CA GLY A 114 -16.45 -5.76 -23.99
C GLY A 114 -16.65 -7.26 -24.16
N THR A 115 -17.86 -7.67 -24.58
CA THR A 115 -18.15 -9.06 -24.94
C THR A 115 -17.38 -9.56 -26.17
N ASP A 116 -16.84 -8.64 -26.97
CA ASP A 116 -15.94 -8.87 -28.09
C ASP A 116 -14.45 -8.88 -27.69
N GLY A 117 -14.12 -8.57 -26.44
CA GLY A 117 -12.75 -8.44 -25.95
C GLY A 117 -12.11 -7.07 -26.20
N THR A 118 -12.83 -6.08 -26.71
CA THR A 118 -12.30 -4.70 -26.81
C THR A 118 -12.22 -4.05 -25.42
N ILE A 119 -11.15 -3.33 -25.14
CA ILE A 119 -11.11 -2.44 -23.96
C ILE A 119 -11.84 -1.16 -24.33
N ASN A 120 -12.73 -0.69 -23.46
CA ASN A 120 -13.48 0.55 -23.62
C ASN A 120 -13.36 1.38 -22.34
N HIS A 121 -13.42 2.70 -22.47
CA HIS A 121 -13.30 3.62 -21.33
C HIS A 121 -14.34 4.76 -21.35
N ILE A 122 -14.63 5.27 -20.16
CA ILE A 122 -15.57 6.38 -19.91
C ILE A 122 -15.03 7.26 -18.77
N TRP A 123 -15.12 8.58 -18.89
CA TRP A 123 -14.55 9.53 -17.93
C TRP A 123 -15.53 10.62 -17.49
N GLN A 124 -15.33 11.14 -16.28
CA GLN A 124 -15.94 12.39 -15.85
C GLN A 124 -15.41 13.54 -16.72
N LYS A 125 -16.28 14.48 -17.12
CA LYS A 125 -15.93 15.70 -17.87
C LYS A 125 -15.53 16.85 -16.95
N THR A 126 -16.09 16.89 -15.74
CA THR A 126 -15.70 17.80 -14.66
C THR A 126 -15.41 16.99 -13.40
N ALA A 127 -14.31 17.31 -12.71
CA ALA A 127 -13.90 16.60 -11.50
C ALA A 127 -14.97 16.72 -10.39
N GLY A 128 -15.03 15.73 -9.50
CA GLY A 128 -15.92 15.74 -8.34
C GLY A 128 -17.42 15.53 -8.63
N SER A 129 -17.88 15.51 -9.89
CA SER A 129 -19.31 15.30 -10.20
C SER A 129 -19.62 13.86 -10.62
N SER A 130 -20.49 13.19 -9.86
CA SER A 130 -20.94 11.81 -10.16
C SER A 130 -22.25 11.75 -10.97
N ALA A 131 -22.79 12.90 -11.40
CA ALA A 131 -24.03 12.95 -12.17
C ALA A 131 -23.89 12.23 -13.53
N ALA A 132 -24.93 11.50 -13.97
CA ALA A 132 -24.89 10.76 -15.24
C ALA A 132 -24.55 11.65 -16.45
N SER A 133 -25.03 12.90 -16.47
CA SER A 133 -24.72 13.90 -17.50
C SER A 133 -23.28 14.43 -17.46
N ASN A 134 -22.51 14.19 -16.38
CA ASN A 134 -21.10 14.56 -16.27
C ASN A 134 -20.15 13.53 -16.92
N TRP A 135 -20.60 12.31 -17.21
CA TRP A 135 -19.75 11.33 -17.88
C TRP A 135 -19.66 11.58 -19.39
N SER A 136 -18.59 11.10 -20.01
CA SER A 136 -18.44 10.99 -21.47
C SER A 136 -19.38 9.92 -22.04
N THR A 137 -19.40 9.75 -23.36
CA THR A 137 -19.78 8.46 -23.93
C THR A 137 -18.65 7.45 -23.69
N PHE A 138 -18.96 6.15 -23.77
CA PHE A 138 -17.90 5.16 -23.94
C PHE A 138 -17.17 5.40 -25.25
N ASN A 139 -15.85 5.22 -25.22
CA ASN A 139 -14.99 5.16 -26.38
C ASN A 139 -14.23 3.84 -26.36
N THR A 140 -13.94 3.28 -27.54
CA THR A 140 -13.10 2.09 -27.65
C THR A 140 -11.64 2.49 -27.50
N PHE A 141 -10.99 1.89 -26.51
CA PHE A 141 -9.61 2.17 -26.12
C PHE A 141 -8.62 1.34 -26.97
N SER A 142 -8.91 0.05 -27.20
CA SER A 142 -7.96 -0.85 -27.87
C SER A 142 -8.53 -2.13 -28.49
N SER A 143 -7.62 -2.84 -29.17
CA SER A 143 -7.79 -4.16 -29.77
C SER A 143 -8.10 -5.30 -28.78
N HIS A 144 -8.71 -6.34 -29.33
CA HIS A 144 -9.11 -7.60 -28.72
C HIS A 144 -8.09 -8.20 -27.72
N VAL A 145 -8.41 -8.12 -26.43
CA VAL A 145 -7.86 -8.95 -25.36
C VAL A 145 -8.79 -10.13 -25.07
N SER A 146 -8.43 -10.99 -24.12
CA SER A 146 -9.36 -12.03 -23.64
C SER A 146 -10.60 -11.38 -23.02
N THR A 147 -11.81 -11.91 -23.25
CA THR A 147 -13.04 -11.29 -22.70
C THR A 147 -13.07 -11.28 -21.17
N THR A 148 -12.31 -12.17 -20.52
CA THR A 148 -12.11 -12.22 -19.06
C THR A 148 -10.77 -11.60 -18.61
N ALA A 149 -10.09 -10.84 -19.46
CA ALA A 149 -8.85 -10.17 -19.11
C ALA A 149 -9.07 -9.19 -17.95
N LYS A 150 -8.08 -9.12 -17.06
CA LYS A 150 -8.07 -8.17 -15.94
C LYS A 150 -7.29 -6.94 -16.34
N LEU A 151 -7.84 -5.78 -15.98
CA LEU A 151 -7.23 -4.48 -16.17
C LEU A 151 -6.70 -3.99 -14.83
N ALA A 152 -5.53 -3.34 -14.85
CA ALA A 152 -5.02 -2.58 -13.71
C ALA A 152 -4.61 -1.19 -14.19
N VAL A 153 -4.87 -0.16 -13.36
CA VAL A 153 -4.51 1.23 -13.66
C VAL A 153 -3.50 1.70 -12.63
N GLY A 154 -2.28 1.96 -13.08
CA GLY A 154 -1.26 2.66 -12.32
C GLY A 154 -1.38 4.18 -12.50
N LYS A 155 -0.60 4.92 -11.70
CA LYS A 155 -0.40 6.35 -11.89
C LYS A 155 1.06 6.71 -11.61
N TRP A 156 1.69 7.43 -12.52
CA TRP A 156 3.05 7.94 -12.34
C TRP A 156 3.05 9.12 -11.37
N ALA A 157 4.22 9.47 -10.81
CA ALA A 157 4.37 10.57 -9.85
C ALA A 157 3.83 11.93 -10.35
N ASN A 158 3.91 12.21 -11.65
CA ASN A 158 3.40 13.42 -12.31
C ASN A 158 1.89 13.40 -12.59
N GLY A 159 1.19 12.31 -12.27
CA GLY A 159 -0.26 12.16 -12.45
C GLY A 159 -0.71 11.59 -13.81
N VAL A 160 0.21 11.17 -14.69
CA VAL A 160 -0.12 10.32 -15.85
C VAL A 160 -0.76 9.02 -15.37
N LEU A 161 -1.95 8.69 -15.90
CA LEU A 161 -2.53 7.35 -15.75
C LEU A 161 -1.89 6.37 -16.73
N ASP A 162 -1.79 5.11 -16.32
CA ASP A 162 -1.16 4.02 -17.08
C ASP A 162 -1.97 2.73 -16.97
N LEU A 163 -2.31 2.10 -18.09
CA LEU A 163 -3.24 0.97 -18.18
C LEU A 163 -2.52 -0.32 -18.58
N PHE A 164 -2.65 -1.35 -17.76
CA PHE A 164 -1.97 -2.63 -17.94
C PHE A 164 -2.95 -3.77 -18.21
N VAL A 165 -2.61 -4.64 -19.17
CA VAL A 165 -3.40 -5.83 -19.53
C VAL A 165 -2.52 -6.96 -20.08
N VAL A 166 -2.92 -8.21 -19.82
CA VAL A 166 -2.32 -9.39 -20.47
C VAL A 166 -2.99 -9.63 -21.82
N GLY A 167 -2.20 -9.65 -22.88
CA GLY A 167 -2.63 -9.94 -24.26
C GLY A 167 -3.11 -11.37 -24.46
N THR A 168 -3.73 -11.65 -25.60
CA THR A 168 -4.19 -13.00 -25.96
C THR A 168 -3.04 -13.99 -26.19
N ASP A 169 -1.84 -13.49 -26.47
CA ASP A 169 -0.57 -14.18 -26.56
C ASP A 169 0.10 -14.46 -25.19
N GLY A 170 -0.43 -13.90 -24.10
CA GLY A 170 0.12 -14.02 -22.75
C GLY A 170 1.23 -13.00 -22.43
N VAL A 171 1.43 -11.97 -23.25
CA VAL A 171 2.39 -10.89 -22.99
C VAL A 171 1.73 -9.78 -22.16
N LEU A 172 2.45 -9.14 -21.23
CA LEU A 172 1.94 -7.93 -20.58
C LEU A 172 2.17 -6.72 -21.49
N TYR A 173 1.14 -5.89 -21.64
CA TYR A 173 1.18 -4.62 -22.37
C TYR A 173 0.78 -3.45 -21.47
N GLU A 174 1.36 -2.28 -21.73
CA GLU A 174 1.04 -0.98 -21.12
C GLU A 174 0.49 0.01 -22.15
N SER A 175 -0.29 0.99 -21.69
CA SER A 175 -0.63 2.19 -22.46
C SER A 175 -0.83 3.34 -21.48
N HIS A 176 -0.04 4.39 -21.63
CA HIS A 176 0.02 5.53 -20.69
C HIS A 176 -0.50 6.81 -21.33
N GLN A 177 -0.98 7.77 -20.52
CA GLN A 177 -1.26 9.11 -21.02
C GLN A 177 0.05 9.82 -21.41
N ASN A 178 0.14 10.34 -22.63
CA ASN A 178 1.35 11.04 -23.14
C ASN A 178 1.71 12.28 -22.30
N THR A 179 0.70 12.88 -21.67
CA THR A 179 0.78 13.92 -20.64
C THR A 179 -0.38 13.72 -19.65
N PRO A 180 -0.32 14.20 -18.40
CA PRO A 180 -1.42 14.06 -17.45
C PRO A 180 -2.73 14.62 -18.02
N ASN A 181 -3.81 13.82 -17.93
CA ASN A 181 -5.13 14.13 -18.50
C ASN A 181 -5.19 14.19 -20.05
N GLY A 182 -4.10 13.79 -20.74
CA GLY A 182 -3.94 13.90 -22.19
C GLY A 182 -4.44 12.69 -22.98
N THR A 183 -4.01 12.59 -24.24
CA THR A 183 -4.23 11.41 -25.08
C THR A 183 -3.40 10.22 -24.59
N TRP A 184 -3.87 9.01 -24.86
CA TRP A 184 -3.16 7.76 -24.54
C TRP A 184 -2.12 7.39 -25.60
N SER A 185 -1.11 6.60 -25.21
CA SER A 185 -0.05 6.08 -26.08
C SER A 185 -0.55 4.91 -26.94
N GLY A 186 0.26 4.51 -27.92
CA GLY A 186 0.16 3.13 -28.44
C GLY A 186 0.53 2.11 -27.35
N TRP A 187 0.17 0.84 -27.56
CA TRP A 187 0.51 -0.23 -26.61
C TRP A 187 1.99 -0.59 -26.70
N SER A 188 2.73 -0.45 -25.59
CA SER A 188 4.09 -0.94 -25.45
C SER A 188 4.08 -2.35 -24.83
N SER A 189 4.96 -3.24 -25.27
CA SER A 189 5.11 -4.55 -24.65
C SER A 189 6.07 -4.48 -23.47
N LEU A 190 5.64 -4.99 -22.31
CA LEU A 190 6.50 -5.26 -21.16
C LEU A 190 6.98 -6.72 -21.13
N GLY A 191 6.60 -7.53 -22.13
CA GLY A 191 7.08 -8.90 -22.30
C GLY A 191 6.59 -9.90 -21.25
N GLY A 192 7.40 -10.94 -21.03
CA GLY A 192 7.09 -12.07 -20.16
C GLY A 192 6.15 -13.11 -20.80
N SER A 193 5.63 -14.03 -19.99
CA SER A 193 4.65 -15.04 -20.41
C SER A 193 3.73 -15.37 -19.23
N TRP A 194 2.47 -14.98 -19.35
CA TRP A 194 1.52 -14.84 -18.25
C TRP A 194 0.21 -15.56 -18.55
N SER A 195 -0.50 -15.95 -17.49
CA SER A 195 -1.89 -16.37 -17.60
C SER A 195 -2.78 -15.16 -17.94
N GLN A 196 -3.76 -15.34 -18.83
CA GLN A 196 -4.80 -14.32 -19.09
C GLN A 196 -5.70 -14.07 -17.86
N ASP A 197 -5.68 -14.97 -16.87
CA ASP A 197 -6.31 -14.81 -15.54
C ASP A 197 -5.30 -14.40 -14.45
N ASN A 198 -4.09 -13.92 -14.80
CA ASN A 198 -3.24 -13.28 -13.79
C ASN A 198 -3.89 -12.00 -13.27
N ASP A 199 -3.80 -11.80 -11.96
CA ASP A 199 -3.94 -10.45 -11.40
C ASP A 199 -2.66 -9.66 -11.70
N ILE A 200 -2.83 -8.37 -11.98
CA ILE A 200 -1.74 -7.40 -12.14
C ILE A 200 -1.81 -6.54 -10.89
N ALA A 201 -0.91 -6.77 -9.93
CA ALA A 201 -0.80 -5.93 -8.73
C ALA A 201 0.19 -4.79 -9.01
N ILE A 202 -0.11 -3.58 -8.54
CA ILE A 202 0.67 -2.38 -8.82
C ILE A 202 0.81 -1.58 -7.54
N ALA A 203 2.01 -1.07 -7.28
CA ALA A 203 2.27 -0.03 -6.28
C ALA A 203 3.24 1.01 -6.86
N ASN A 204 3.36 2.16 -6.18
CA ASN A 204 4.48 3.07 -6.43
C ASN A 204 5.55 2.83 -5.36
N ASP A 205 6.82 2.97 -5.72
CA ASP A 205 7.92 3.08 -4.77
C ASP A 205 7.93 4.46 -4.08
N ALA A 206 8.74 4.66 -3.04
CA ALA A 206 8.78 5.93 -2.30
C ALA A 206 9.17 7.13 -3.19
N ASN A 207 10.11 6.91 -4.12
CA ASN A 207 10.56 7.87 -5.13
C ASN A 207 9.51 8.17 -6.24
N GLY A 208 8.39 7.44 -6.29
CA GLY A 208 7.32 7.62 -7.25
C GLY A 208 7.44 6.81 -8.55
N GLU A 209 8.43 5.91 -8.67
CA GLU A 209 8.47 4.87 -9.71
C GLU A 209 7.27 3.94 -9.56
N LEU A 210 6.73 3.45 -10.68
CA LEU A 210 5.67 2.45 -10.69
C LEU A 210 6.27 1.04 -10.76
N GLU A 211 5.84 0.14 -9.86
CA GLU A 211 6.28 -1.25 -9.81
C GLU A 211 5.08 -2.21 -9.94
N ILE A 212 5.22 -3.19 -10.85
CA ILE A 212 4.20 -4.18 -11.21
C ILE A 212 4.60 -5.55 -10.68
N PHE A 213 3.65 -6.28 -10.09
CA PHE A 213 3.83 -7.62 -9.55
C PHE A 213 2.89 -8.62 -10.20
N MET A 214 3.43 -9.75 -10.65
CA MET A 214 2.70 -10.83 -11.31
C MET A 214 3.23 -12.20 -10.90
N VAL A 215 2.40 -13.24 -11.01
CA VAL A 215 2.81 -14.63 -10.77
C VAL A 215 3.05 -15.33 -12.10
N GLY A 216 4.23 -15.91 -12.28
CA GLY A 216 4.61 -16.53 -13.55
C GLY A 216 4.07 -17.95 -13.70
N ASN A 217 4.23 -18.50 -14.91
CA ASN A 217 3.84 -19.87 -15.26
C ASN A 217 4.66 -20.98 -14.52
N THR A 218 5.55 -20.61 -13.60
CA THR A 218 6.24 -21.50 -12.64
C THR A 218 5.63 -21.45 -11.23
N GLY A 219 4.78 -20.48 -10.94
CA GLY A 219 4.29 -20.16 -9.60
C GLY A 219 5.20 -19.24 -8.78
N ASN A 220 6.33 -18.76 -9.34
CA ASN A 220 7.15 -17.71 -8.72
C ASN A 220 6.48 -16.33 -8.83
N LEU A 221 6.78 -15.44 -7.88
CA LEU A 221 6.49 -14.01 -7.98
C LEU A 221 7.55 -13.31 -8.83
N TYR A 222 7.11 -12.45 -9.73
CA TYR A 222 7.96 -11.57 -10.55
C TYR A 222 7.59 -10.10 -10.31
N ASN A 223 8.58 -9.22 -10.44
CA ASN A 223 8.39 -7.77 -10.47
C ASN A 223 9.03 -7.14 -11.71
N ASN A 224 8.53 -5.95 -12.07
CA ASN A 224 9.08 -5.08 -13.11
C ASN A 224 8.74 -3.62 -12.75
N TRP A 225 9.70 -2.71 -12.83
CA TRP A 225 9.56 -1.32 -12.39
C TRP A 225 10.07 -0.32 -13.43
N GLN A 226 9.55 0.91 -13.37
CA GLN A 226 10.07 2.04 -14.15
C GLN A 226 11.52 2.33 -13.76
N THR A 227 12.40 2.60 -14.73
CA THR A 227 13.84 2.87 -14.46
C THR A 227 14.12 4.22 -13.79
N SER A 228 13.11 5.08 -13.75
CA SER A 228 13.08 6.35 -13.01
C SER A 228 11.62 6.81 -12.92
N ALA A 229 11.26 7.63 -11.93
CA ALA A 229 9.88 8.11 -11.81
C ALA A 229 9.41 8.82 -13.10
N ASN A 230 8.22 8.47 -13.60
CA ASN A 230 7.65 8.96 -14.88
C ASN A 230 8.39 8.48 -16.15
N SER A 231 9.17 7.40 -16.08
CA SER A 231 9.86 6.83 -17.24
C SER A 231 8.95 5.93 -18.08
N THR A 232 9.06 6.04 -19.41
CA THR A 232 8.55 5.03 -20.36
C THR A 232 9.48 3.82 -20.50
N SER A 233 10.63 3.84 -19.83
CA SER A 233 11.59 2.74 -19.79
C SER A 233 11.38 1.91 -18.53
N TRP A 234 11.33 0.59 -18.71
CA TRP A 234 11.15 -0.40 -17.65
C TRP A 234 12.39 -1.27 -17.51
N HIS A 235 12.67 -1.76 -16.30
CA HIS A 235 13.81 -2.66 -16.03
C HIS A 235 13.70 -3.99 -16.78
N GLY A 236 12.48 -4.51 -16.94
CA GLY A 236 12.21 -5.88 -17.38
C GLY A 236 12.05 -6.84 -16.19
N TRP A 237 11.42 -7.98 -16.45
CA TRP A 237 10.99 -8.92 -15.40
C TRP A 237 12.15 -9.54 -14.61
N ASN A 238 12.09 -9.35 -13.29
CA ASN A 238 12.98 -9.95 -12.30
C ASN A 238 12.21 -11.01 -11.48
N ASP A 239 12.87 -12.10 -11.11
CA ASP A 239 12.29 -13.21 -10.33
C ASP A 239 12.51 -12.98 -8.83
N LEU A 240 11.45 -12.71 -8.07
CA LEU A 240 11.51 -12.54 -6.61
C LEU A 240 11.50 -13.86 -5.85
N SER A 241 11.38 -14.99 -6.58
CA SER A 241 11.41 -16.37 -6.10
C SER A 241 10.34 -16.72 -5.06
N GLY A 242 10.43 -17.93 -4.51
CA GLY A 242 9.47 -18.47 -3.55
C GLY A 242 8.16 -18.87 -4.23
N ALA A 243 8.17 -20.06 -4.86
CA ALA A 243 7.03 -20.61 -5.57
C ALA A 243 5.81 -20.81 -4.64
N ILE A 244 4.65 -20.31 -5.08
CA ILE A 244 3.38 -20.28 -4.35
C ILE A 244 2.29 -21.07 -5.10
N SER A 245 1.98 -20.68 -6.34
CA SER A 245 1.31 -21.47 -7.41
C SER A 245 0.88 -20.53 -8.54
N GLN A 246 0.74 -21.03 -9.77
CA GLN A 246 0.19 -20.30 -10.91
C GLN A 246 -1.28 -19.85 -10.73
N THR A 247 -2.01 -20.42 -9.77
CA THR A 247 -3.46 -20.15 -9.55
C THR A 247 -3.75 -19.07 -8.53
N VAL A 248 -2.72 -18.59 -7.82
CA VAL A 248 -2.87 -17.68 -6.69
C VAL A 248 -3.17 -16.26 -7.18
N ARG A 249 -3.45 -15.38 -6.21
CA ARG A 249 -3.94 -14.02 -6.44
C ARG A 249 -3.04 -13.08 -5.68
N VAL A 250 -2.54 -12.04 -6.35
CA VAL A 250 -1.62 -11.06 -5.77
C VAL A 250 -2.30 -9.71 -5.58
N ALA A 251 -1.91 -9.03 -4.51
CA ALA A 251 -2.19 -7.62 -4.27
C ALA A 251 -0.93 -6.97 -3.68
N ALA A 252 -0.70 -5.70 -3.98
CA ALA A 252 0.46 -4.96 -3.51
C ALA A 252 0.04 -3.55 -3.06
N ALA A 253 0.75 -3.00 -2.08
CA ALA A 253 0.62 -1.60 -1.68
C ALA A 253 1.93 -1.11 -1.06
N ARG A 254 2.20 0.20 -1.19
CA ARG A 254 3.24 0.87 -0.42
C ARG A 254 2.69 1.17 0.98
N ASN A 255 3.36 0.66 2.02
CA ASN A 255 3.06 1.04 3.39
C ASN A 255 3.54 2.47 3.67
N HIS A 256 3.21 2.98 4.86
CA HIS A 256 3.61 4.29 5.33
C HIS A 256 5.14 4.53 5.27
N ASN A 257 5.96 3.51 5.51
CA ASN A 257 7.43 3.59 5.58
C ASN A 257 8.06 3.77 4.19
N GLY A 258 7.24 3.94 3.15
CA GLY A 258 7.65 4.04 1.76
C GLY A 258 8.02 2.69 1.13
N THR A 259 7.86 1.56 1.83
CA THR A 259 8.22 0.23 1.32
C THR A 259 7.01 -0.51 0.77
N ILE A 260 7.20 -1.24 -0.34
CA ILE A 260 6.13 -2.04 -0.95
C ILE A 260 6.03 -3.40 -0.26
N GLU A 261 4.80 -3.83 0.01
CA GLU A 261 4.47 -5.18 0.47
C GLU A 261 3.51 -5.87 -0.51
N VAL A 262 3.77 -7.16 -0.76
CA VAL A 262 3.03 -8.01 -1.70
C VAL A 262 2.40 -9.18 -0.93
N PHE A 263 1.11 -9.40 -1.17
CA PHE A 263 0.26 -10.35 -0.45
C PHE A 263 -0.29 -11.42 -1.37
N THR A 264 -0.38 -12.66 -0.86
CA THR A 264 -0.86 -13.81 -1.62
C THR A 264 -1.44 -14.90 -0.71
N ILE A 265 -2.11 -15.89 -1.30
CA ILE A 265 -2.56 -17.13 -0.64
C ILE A 265 -1.74 -18.29 -1.21
N GLY A 266 -1.04 -19.04 -0.36
CA GLY A 266 -0.25 -20.21 -0.73
C GLY A 266 -1.12 -21.42 -1.13
N THR A 267 -0.48 -22.44 -1.72
CA THR A 267 -1.17 -23.71 -2.09
C THR A 267 -1.60 -24.56 -0.89
N ASP A 268 -1.03 -24.29 0.27
CA ASP A 268 -1.43 -24.78 1.59
C ASP A 268 -2.66 -24.06 2.17
N GLY A 269 -3.14 -23.01 1.51
CA GLY A 269 -4.22 -22.15 1.98
C GLY A 269 -3.78 -21.13 3.03
N VAL A 270 -2.48 -20.90 3.24
CA VAL A 270 -1.97 -19.92 4.21
C VAL A 270 -1.82 -18.56 3.54
N ALA A 271 -2.18 -17.47 4.23
CA ALA A 271 -1.90 -16.12 3.72
C ALA A 271 -0.43 -15.75 3.97
N TYR A 272 0.21 -15.10 3.00
CA TYR A 272 1.62 -14.72 3.05
C TYR A 272 1.84 -13.26 2.64
N THR A 273 2.84 -12.61 3.25
CA THR A 273 3.38 -11.30 2.86
C THR A 273 4.88 -11.38 2.56
N LYS A 274 5.33 -10.58 1.58
CA LYS A 274 6.73 -10.35 1.22
C LYS A 274 6.93 -8.83 1.10
N SER A 275 7.94 -8.31 1.77
CA SER A 275 8.18 -6.85 1.89
C SER A 275 9.52 -6.49 1.25
N GLN A 276 9.62 -5.29 0.65
CA GLN A 276 10.93 -4.69 0.37
C GLN A 276 11.71 -4.50 1.69
N THR A 277 13.04 -4.57 1.64
CA THR A 277 13.91 -4.40 2.83
C THR A 277 14.26 -2.94 3.13
N GLY A 278 13.95 -2.02 2.22
CA GLY A 278 14.04 -0.58 2.39
C GLY A 278 13.24 0.12 1.28
N GLN A 279 13.16 1.46 1.32
CA GLN A 279 12.50 2.22 0.26
C GLN A 279 13.23 2.02 -1.07
N ASN A 280 12.50 1.78 -2.16
CA ASN A 280 13.05 1.64 -3.52
C ASN A 280 14.02 0.45 -3.69
N THR A 281 13.92 -0.60 -2.87
CA THR A 281 14.80 -1.79 -2.98
C THR A 281 14.20 -2.89 -3.86
N HIS A 282 13.94 -2.59 -5.14
CA HIS A 282 13.22 -3.48 -6.08
C HIS A 282 13.77 -4.92 -6.18
N THR A 283 15.05 -5.16 -5.89
CA THR A 283 15.67 -6.50 -5.94
C THR A 283 15.93 -7.13 -4.57
N VAL A 284 15.72 -6.40 -3.46
CA VAL A 284 16.06 -6.88 -2.10
C VAL A 284 14.80 -6.94 -1.22
N TRP A 285 14.26 -8.15 -1.12
CA TRP A 285 12.99 -8.45 -0.46
C TRP A 285 13.16 -9.48 0.66
N THR A 286 12.23 -9.51 1.61
CA THR A 286 12.16 -10.55 2.63
C THR A 286 11.92 -11.94 2.02
N ALA A 287 12.12 -12.99 2.82
CA ALA A 287 11.42 -14.25 2.61
C ALA A 287 9.89 -14.05 2.70
N TRP A 288 9.10 -15.04 2.24
CA TRP A 288 7.66 -15.06 2.51
C TRP A 288 7.40 -15.25 4.02
N ASN A 289 6.74 -14.27 4.65
CA ASN A 289 6.30 -14.34 6.05
C ASN A 289 4.85 -14.83 6.07
N SER A 290 4.52 -15.79 6.93
CA SER A 290 3.13 -16.23 7.09
C SER A 290 2.32 -15.23 7.90
N LEU A 291 1.13 -14.90 7.40
CA LEU A 291 0.04 -14.24 8.13
C LEU A 291 -0.98 -15.26 8.69
N GLY A 292 -0.77 -16.56 8.46
CA GLY A 292 -1.65 -17.64 8.93
C GLY A 292 -3.01 -17.73 8.23
N GLY A 293 -3.97 -18.37 8.92
CA GLY A 293 -5.30 -18.67 8.41
C GLY A 293 -5.38 -19.99 7.62
N SER A 294 -6.53 -20.24 6.99
CA SER A 294 -6.79 -21.48 6.22
C SER A 294 -7.83 -21.20 5.13
N TRP A 295 -7.36 -20.60 4.05
CA TRP A 295 -8.10 -19.99 2.95
C TRP A 295 -8.21 -20.93 1.75
N ASN A 296 -9.28 -20.79 0.98
CA ASN A 296 -9.37 -21.35 -0.36
C ASN A 296 -8.32 -20.68 -1.27
N THR A 297 -7.58 -21.47 -2.05
CA THR A 297 -6.44 -21.00 -2.87
C THR A 297 -6.83 -20.08 -4.03
N LEU A 298 -8.13 -19.89 -4.27
CA LEU A 298 -8.70 -18.95 -5.24
C LEU A 298 -9.16 -17.61 -4.61
N VAL A 299 -9.03 -17.45 -3.29
CA VAL A 299 -9.34 -16.18 -2.60
C VAL A 299 -8.41 -15.08 -3.12
N LYS A 300 -8.99 -13.91 -3.37
CA LYS A 300 -8.33 -12.74 -3.94
C LYS A 300 -7.98 -11.79 -2.78
N PRO A 301 -6.70 -11.58 -2.42
CA PRO A 301 -6.33 -10.55 -1.46
C PRO A 301 -6.66 -9.17 -2.02
N VAL A 302 -6.97 -8.26 -1.10
CA VAL A 302 -7.14 -6.83 -1.38
C VAL A 302 -6.46 -6.09 -0.24
N VAL A 303 -5.40 -5.37 -0.55
CA VAL A 303 -4.69 -4.52 0.41
C VAL A 303 -4.93 -3.06 0.07
N VAL A 304 -5.02 -2.23 1.10
CA VAL A 304 -5.17 -0.77 0.99
C VAL A 304 -4.43 -0.13 2.17
N ALA A 305 -3.82 1.03 1.95
CA ALA A 305 -3.28 1.83 3.04
C ALA A 305 -4.40 2.63 3.71
N ASP A 306 -4.43 2.67 5.04
CA ASP A 306 -5.34 3.52 5.81
C ASP A 306 -4.94 5.01 5.73
N GLN A 307 -5.60 5.88 6.50
CA GLN A 307 -5.25 7.31 6.51
C GLN A 307 -3.81 7.60 6.97
N ASN A 308 -3.24 6.70 7.78
CA ASN A 308 -1.92 6.80 8.39
C ASN A 308 -0.86 6.06 7.54
N GLY A 309 -1.25 5.51 6.38
CA GLY A 309 -0.42 4.71 5.50
C GLY A 309 -0.23 3.25 5.92
N ALA A 310 -0.81 2.81 7.05
CA ALA A 310 -0.71 1.45 7.53
C ALA A 310 -1.58 0.50 6.68
N LEU A 311 -1.06 -0.65 6.29
CA LEU A 311 -1.76 -1.55 5.36
C LEU A 311 -2.84 -2.39 6.06
N GLU A 312 -4.05 -2.37 5.53
CA GLU A 312 -5.12 -3.30 5.85
C GLU A 312 -5.34 -4.30 4.71
N LEU A 313 -5.27 -5.59 5.03
CA LEU A 313 -5.44 -6.71 4.10
C LEU A 313 -6.78 -7.42 4.35
N PHE A 314 -7.63 -7.48 3.33
CA PHE A 314 -8.98 -8.08 3.39
C PHE A 314 -9.06 -9.38 2.58
N LEU A 315 -9.78 -10.37 3.12
CA LEU A 315 -10.05 -11.68 2.51
C LEU A 315 -11.51 -12.09 2.69
N VAL A 316 -12.08 -12.79 1.71
CA VAL A 316 -13.38 -13.49 1.86
C VAL A 316 -13.08 -14.96 2.18
N GLY A 317 -13.45 -15.40 3.38
CA GLY A 317 -13.16 -16.75 3.86
C GLY A 317 -14.13 -17.83 3.32
N ASN A 318 -13.78 -19.09 3.56
CA ASN A 318 -14.47 -20.26 2.99
C ASN A 318 -15.94 -20.37 3.44
N THR A 319 -16.29 -19.79 4.59
CA THR A 319 -17.65 -19.71 5.15
C THR A 319 -18.44 -18.50 4.66
N GLY A 320 -17.88 -17.66 3.79
CA GLY A 320 -18.53 -16.44 3.32
C GLY A 320 -18.46 -15.26 4.29
N ASN A 321 -17.61 -15.30 5.32
CA ASN A 321 -17.32 -14.13 6.15
C ASN A 321 -16.20 -13.29 5.51
N VAL A 322 -16.22 -11.97 5.71
CA VAL A 322 -15.05 -11.12 5.45
C VAL A 322 -14.15 -11.13 6.68
N TYR A 323 -12.87 -11.34 6.44
CA TYR A 323 -11.81 -11.21 7.42
C TYR A 323 -10.88 -10.07 7.01
N HIS A 324 -10.27 -9.41 7.98
CA HIS A 324 -9.16 -8.50 7.74
C HIS A 324 -8.03 -8.70 8.74
N ASN A 325 -6.85 -8.28 8.36
CA ASN A 325 -5.63 -8.29 9.16
C ASN A 325 -4.90 -7.00 8.81
N TYR A 326 -4.48 -6.23 9.80
CA TYR A 326 -3.98 -4.88 9.61
C TYR A 326 -2.63 -4.68 10.28
N GLN A 327 -1.88 -3.72 9.75
CA GLN A 327 -0.59 -3.33 10.28
C GLN A 327 -0.74 -2.63 11.63
N THR A 328 0.05 -3.08 12.59
CA THR A 328 0.14 -2.54 13.94
C THR A 328 1.57 -2.07 14.22
N GLY A 329 1.71 -1.00 15.01
CA GLY A 329 2.95 -0.48 15.60
C GLY A 329 4.24 -0.68 14.80
N PHE A 330 4.68 0.40 14.12
CA PHE A 330 6.02 0.55 13.56
C PHE A 330 7.10 0.13 14.57
N SER A 331 8.21 -0.46 14.11
CA SER A 331 9.24 -0.96 15.03
C SER A 331 10.68 -0.45 14.85
N THR A 332 11.20 -0.11 13.65
CA THR A 332 12.67 -0.25 13.36
C THR A 332 13.28 0.57 12.03
N PHE A 333 15.30 1.64 11.48
CA PHE A 333 16.12 2.38 10.44
C PHE A 333 17.07 1.43 9.68
N PRO A 334 17.30 1.61 8.35
CA PRO A 334 18.24 0.79 7.59
C PRO A 334 19.71 0.95 8.02
N THR A 335 20.49 -0.13 7.99
CA THR A 335 21.92 -0.12 8.38
C THR A 335 22.84 0.35 7.24
N GLY A 336 23.26 1.61 7.26
CA GLY A 336 24.22 2.16 6.30
C GLY A 336 24.71 3.55 6.71
N SER A 337 26.02 3.71 6.92
CA SER A 337 26.63 4.76 7.77
C SER A 337 26.14 4.70 9.23
N SER A 338 26.74 5.49 10.14
CA SER A 338 26.11 5.72 11.44
C SER A 338 25.01 6.77 11.25
N PRO A 339 23.72 6.45 11.46
CA PRO A 339 22.68 7.46 11.42
C PRO A 339 22.91 8.49 12.53
N TRP A 340 22.36 9.70 12.36
CA TRP A 340 22.70 10.86 13.18
C TRP A 340 22.55 10.61 14.70
N PHE A 341 21.48 9.90 15.12
CA PHE A 341 21.22 9.51 16.51
C PHE A 341 22.20 8.48 17.11
N LYS A 342 23.23 8.06 16.37
CA LYS A 342 24.32 7.17 16.84
C LYS A 342 25.63 7.91 17.16
N TYR A 343 25.70 9.22 16.91
CA TYR A 343 26.80 10.08 17.35
C TYR A 343 26.68 10.39 18.86
N PRO A 344 27.75 10.90 19.52
CA PRO A 344 27.70 11.19 20.95
C PRO A 344 26.68 12.29 21.28
N ILE A 345 25.92 12.11 22.37
CA ILE A 345 25.15 13.19 22.98
C ILE A 345 26.15 14.20 23.57
N CYS A 346 26.02 15.48 23.21
CA CYS A 346 26.90 16.56 23.68
C CYS A 346 26.21 17.51 24.67
N VAL A 347 24.90 17.72 24.54
CA VAL A 347 24.07 18.33 25.59
C VAL A 347 23.00 17.31 25.99
N PRO A 348 23.19 16.56 27.09
CA PRO A 348 22.14 15.69 27.61
C PRO A 348 20.98 16.52 28.17
N PHE A 349 19.76 15.99 28.08
CA PHE A 349 18.54 16.64 28.53
C PHE A 349 18.64 17.19 29.98
N GLY A 350 18.13 18.40 30.19
CA GLY A 350 18.07 19.03 31.52
C GLY A 350 19.42 19.46 32.12
N ASN A 351 20.49 19.56 31.33
CA ASN A 351 21.83 19.92 31.80
C ASN A 351 21.95 21.42 32.18
N PRO A 352 22.16 21.77 33.47
CA PRO A 352 22.10 23.15 33.95
C PRO A 352 23.36 23.98 33.64
N ASN A 353 24.36 23.44 32.95
CA ASN A 353 25.65 24.14 32.75
C ASN A 353 25.75 24.91 31.42
N TYR A 354 24.85 24.66 30.47
CA TYR A 354 25.03 25.10 29.08
C TYR A 354 24.14 26.31 28.72
N ASP A 355 22.89 26.37 29.18
CA ASP A 355 21.93 27.42 28.78
C ASP A 355 21.23 28.16 29.93
N VAL A 356 21.86 28.26 31.10
CA VAL A 356 21.28 28.94 32.30
C VAL A 356 20.99 30.44 32.15
N GLN A 357 21.43 31.09 31.06
CA GLN A 357 21.04 32.48 30.74
C GLN A 357 19.88 32.59 29.74
N TYR A 358 19.53 31.50 29.05
CA TYR A 358 18.45 31.46 28.05
C TYR A 358 17.27 30.56 28.45
N GLY A 359 17.44 29.66 29.44
CA GLY A 359 16.39 28.77 29.96
C GLY A 359 16.63 27.28 29.76
N GLY A 360 17.89 26.85 29.68
CA GLY A 360 18.28 25.48 29.37
C GLY A 360 17.72 24.41 30.33
N ALA A 361 17.35 23.22 29.85
CA ALA A 361 17.32 22.75 28.46
C ALA A 361 16.17 21.73 28.32
N HIS A 362 15.23 22.01 27.42
CA HIS A 362 14.12 21.08 27.08
C HIS A 362 14.51 20.13 25.93
N ASP A 363 15.68 20.36 25.37
CA ASP A 363 16.32 19.68 24.25
C ASP A 363 17.44 18.72 24.71
N GLU A 364 17.74 17.76 23.84
CA GLU A 364 18.93 16.91 23.87
C GLU A 364 19.69 17.12 22.54
N ASP A 365 20.99 17.37 22.59
CA ASP A 365 21.84 17.55 21.41
C ASP A 365 22.74 16.35 21.14
N VAL A 366 22.76 15.91 19.89
CA VAL A 366 23.73 14.93 19.38
C VAL A 366 24.76 15.61 18.49
N GLN A 367 26.04 15.30 18.70
CA GLN A 367 27.22 15.90 18.05
C GLN A 367 27.39 15.40 16.59
N THR A 368 26.42 15.75 15.74
CA THR A 368 26.39 15.39 14.32
C THR A 368 27.44 16.17 13.52
N PRO A 369 28.36 15.52 12.80
CA PRO A 369 29.26 16.20 11.85
C PRO A 369 28.48 17.02 10.82
N LEU A 370 29.09 18.06 10.24
CA LEU A 370 28.46 18.88 9.20
C LEU A 370 28.04 18.05 7.97
N ASP A 371 26.83 18.32 7.49
CA ASP A 371 26.17 17.62 6.37
C ASP A 371 25.86 16.13 6.65
N THR A 372 25.62 15.78 7.93
CA THR A 372 25.03 14.48 8.30
C THR A 372 23.54 14.48 7.91
N PRO A 373 23.02 13.44 7.22
CA PRO A 373 21.59 13.33 6.95
C PRO A 373 20.79 13.15 8.24
N ILE A 374 19.82 14.03 8.49
CA ILE A 374 18.93 13.95 9.65
C ILE A 374 17.62 13.31 9.21
N THR A 375 17.38 12.12 9.74
CA THR A 375 16.16 11.33 9.49
C THR A 375 15.25 11.40 10.71
N SER A 376 13.93 11.51 10.51
CA SER A 376 13.02 11.63 11.65
C SER A 376 13.02 10.36 12.51
N ILE A 377 13.09 10.52 13.82
CA ILE A 377 12.97 9.48 14.86
C ILE A 377 11.55 9.38 15.46
N VAL A 378 10.62 10.20 14.95
CA VAL A 378 9.16 10.13 15.22
C VAL A 378 8.37 10.15 13.91
N SER A 379 7.18 9.55 13.89
CA SER A 379 6.21 9.74 12.80
C SER A 379 5.21 10.84 13.18
N GLY A 380 4.76 11.60 12.18
CA GLY A 380 3.71 12.59 12.38
C GLY A 380 3.56 13.59 11.24
N THR A 381 2.71 14.59 11.46
CA THR A 381 2.47 15.69 10.52
C THR A 381 3.34 16.89 10.86
N VAL A 382 4.06 17.45 9.89
CA VAL A 382 4.89 18.64 10.05
C VAL A 382 4.01 19.82 10.48
N SER A 383 4.28 20.35 11.68
CA SER A 383 3.51 21.41 12.33
C SER A 383 4.11 22.80 12.13
N SER A 384 5.44 22.90 11.96
CA SER A 384 6.16 24.14 11.63
C SER A 384 7.43 23.84 10.82
N ILE A 385 7.94 24.80 10.05
CA ILE A 385 9.25 24.76 9.37
C ILE A 385 9.79 26.19 9.37
N ASP A 386 10.79 26.45 10.20
CA ASP A 386 11.16 27.82 10.55
C ASP A 386 12.68 28.03 10.50
N THR A 387 13.08 29.30 10.49
CA THR A 387 14.48 29.75 10.28
C THR A 387 14.91 30.80 11.30
N PRO A 388 14.91 30.48 12.60
CA PRO A 388 15.47 31.35 13.64
C PRO A 388 16.96 31.64 13.40
N SER A 389 17.51 32.62 14.11
CA SER A 389 18.91 33.04 13.93
C SER A 389 19.95 32.00 14.41
N TRP A 390 19.52 30.84 14.90
CA TRP A 390 20.37 29.78 15.45
C TRP A 390 20.37 28.47 14.62
N GLY A 391 19.69 28.46 13.47
CA GLY A 391 19.58 27.34 12.54
C GLY A 391 18.19 27.24 11.91
N TRP A 392 17.97 26.24 11.06
CA TRP A 392 16.60 25.80 10.74
C TRP A 392 16.04 24.96 11.88
N GLU A 393 14.72 24.92 11.97
CA GLU A 393 13.95 24.01 12.81
C GLU A 393 12.76 23.40 12.05
N ILE A 394 12.28 22.26 12.52
CA ILE A 394 11.06 21.61 12.03
C ILE A 394 10.30 20.98 13.18
N GLY A 395 9.05 21.42 13.37
CA GLY A 395 8.10 20.82 14.30
C GLY A 395 7.32 19.68 13.65
N ILE A 396 7.10 18.60 14.39
CA ILE A 396 6.24 17.48 13.99
C ILE A 396 5.19 17.25 15.08
N GLN A 397 3.90 17.32 14.72
CA GLN A 397 2.80 16.80 15.52
C GLN A 397 2.79 15.28 15.43
N VAL A 398 3.16 14.59 16.52
CA VAL A 398 3.40 13.15 16.51
C VAL A 398 2.11 12.34 16.64
N ASP A 399 1.97 11.26 15.86
CA ASP A 399 0.73 10.47 15.83
C ASP A 399 0.47 9.72 17.14
N GLN A 400 1.53 9.34 17.83
CA GLN A 400 1.53 8.58 19.08
C GLN A 400 2.43 9.30 20.09
N PRO A 401 1.91 10.26 20.87
CA PRO A 401 2.70 11.00 21.84
C PRO A 401 3.12 10.10 23.01
N ALA A 402 4.43 9.84 23.11
CA ALA A 402 5.00 9.20 24.30
C ALA A 402 4.94 10.16 25.50
N ASN A 403 5.29 11.44 25.26
CA ASN A 403 5.49 12.47 26.27
C ASN A 403 4.66 13.74 25.98
N ALA A 404 4.78 14.31 24.77
CA ALA A 404 3.94 15.42 24.31
C ALA A 404 3.46 15.24 22.86
N ALA A 405 2.44 16.01 22.48
CA ALA A 405 1.79 15.98 21.17
C ALA A 405 2.66 16.48 20.01
N TYR A 406 3.77 17.16 20.31
CA TYR A 406 4.68 17.72 19.32
C TYR A 406 6.14 17.40 19.68
N PHE A 407 6.97 17.30 18.66
CA PHE A 407 8.40 17.02 18.73
C PHE A 407 9.15 17.92 17.75
N ALA A 408 10.28 18.48 18.15
CA ALA A 408 11.08 19.41 17.35
C ALA A 408 12.44 18.81 16.96
N TYR A 409 12.97 19.27 15.83
CA TYR A 409 14.38 19.13 15.46
C TYR A 409 15.00 20.50 15.25
N LEU A 410 16.21 20.69 15.76
CA LEU A 410 16.84 21.98 16.03
C LEU A 410 18.27 22.01 15.48
N HIS A 411 18.81 23.21 15.29
CA HIS A 411 20.17 23.46 14.75
C HIS A 411 20.42 22.86 13.36
N LEU A 412 19.37 22.71 12.56
CA LEU A 412 19.44 22.08 11.24
C LEU A 412 20.07 23.04 10.21
N GLY A 413 21.00 22.54 9.39
CA GLY A 413 21.66 23.33 8.35
C GLY A 413 20.70 23.77 7.25
N ALA A 414 19.85 22.85 6.80
CA ALA A 414 18.66 23.13 5.99
C ALA A 414 17.67 21.96 6.08
N VAL A 415 16.38 22.28 6.07
CA VAL A 415 15.26 21.32 5.97
C VAL A 415 15.09 20.89 4.51
N ASN A 416 14.58 19.67 4.31
CA ASN A 416 14.25 19.10 3.01
C ASN A 416 13.20 19.97 2.28
N PRO A 417 13.53 20.57 1.11
CA PRO A 417 12.63 21.49 0.40
C PRO A 417 11.40 20.82 -0.23
N ALA A 418 11.26 19.49 -0.13
CA ALA A 418 10.04 18.77 -0.46
C ALA A 418 9.01 18.76 0.68
N LEU A 419 9.38 19.14 1.91
CA LEU A 419 8.48 19.22 3.06
C LEU A 419 7.78 20.58 3.15
N SER A 420 6.55 20.56 3.63
CA SER A 420 5.76 21.76 3.98
C SER A 420 4.93 21.49 5.24
N VAL A 421 4.44 22.54 5.89
CA VAL A 421 3.49 22.39 7.01
C VAL A 421 2.23 21.66 6.50
N GLY A 422 1.86 20.56 7.18
CA GLY A 422 0.83 19.64 6.72
C GLY A 422 1.32 18.48 5.85
N SER A 423 2.62 18.42 5.48
CA SER A 423 3.24 17.18 5.00
C SER A 423 3.35 16.17 6.15
N TYR A 424 3.22 14.89 5.83
CA TYR A 424 3.51 13.81 6.77
C TYR A 424 4.98 13.41 6.65
N VAL A 425 5.63 13.05 7.76
CA VAL A 425 6.99 12.52 7.85
C VAL A 425 6.99 11.18 8.60
N ALA A 426 7.58 10.15 8.01
CA ALA A 426 7.79 8.85 8.65
C ALA A 426 9.02 8.84 9.57
N VAL A 427 9.00 7.96 10.60
CA VAL A 427 10.26 7.48 11.19
C VAL A 427 11.10 6.83 10.10
N GLY A 428 12.27 7.41 9.80
CA GLY A 428 13.11 6.98 8.68
C GLY A 428 13.33 8.04 7.60
N ASP A 429 12.37 8.94 7.38
CA ASP A 429 12.42 9.90 6.28
C ASP A 429 13.47 10.98 6.50
N LEU A 430 14.17 11.36 5.42
CA LEU A 430 15.17 12.43 5.42
C LEU A 430 14.50 13.80 5.53
N ILE A 431 14.52 14.37 6.73
CA ILE A 431 13.90 15.67 7.02
C ILE A 431 14.83 16.85 6.82
N ALA A 432 16.14 16.68 7.01
CA ALA A 432 17.11 17.78 6.99
C ALA A 432 18.56 17.28 6.86
N TYR A 433 19.51 18.23 6.85
CA TYR A 433 20.92 17.98 7.12
C TYR A 433 21.39 18.78 8.33
N SER A 434 22.32 18.23 9.11
CA SER A 434 22.96 18.95 10.22
C SER A 434 23.79 20.14 9.74
N GLY A 435 23.93 21.13 10.61
CA GLY A 435 24.66 22.34 10.25
C GLY A 435 25.15 23.18 11.41
N GLY A 436 25.54 24.40 11.05
CA GLY A 436 25.88 25.45 12.00
C GLY A 436 27.32 25.47 12.48
N ALA A 437 27.77 26.67 12.81
CA ALA A 437 29.01 26.93 13.52
C ALA A 437 28.96 28.32 14.17
N ASN A 438 29.81 28.56 15.18
CA ASN A 438 30.05 29.92 15.72
C ASN A 438 31.01 30.76 14.84
N SER A 439 31.59 30.16 13.79
CA SER A 439 32.63 30.80 12.98
C SER A 439 32.83 30.13 11.62
N GLN A 440 33.21 30.93 10.62
CA GLN A 440 33.48 30.46 9.25
C GLN A 440 34.59 29.41 9.16
N ALA A 441 35.51 29.37 10.14
CA ALA A 441 36.59 28.38 10.20
C ALA A 441 36.10 26.98 10.60
N MET A 442 35.10 26.89 11.48
CA MET A 442 34.54 25.62 11.93
C MET A 442 33.62 24.94 10.90
N LEU A 443 33.27 25.65 9.82
CA LEU A 443 32.56 25.07 8.68
C LEU A 443 33.46 24.20 7.77
N ASP A 444 34.79 24.20 7.93
CA ASP A 444 35.74 23.41 7.12
C ASP A 444 35.51 23.53 5.59
N GLY A 445 35.18 24.74 5.14
CA GLY A 445 34.83 25.04 3.74
C GLY A 445 33.43 24.61 3.29
N LYS A 446 32.69 23.83 4.08
CA LYS A 446 31.29 23.46 3.85
C LYS A 446 30.38 24.66 4.12
N THR A 447 30.16 25.51 3.13
CA THR A 447 29.22 26.65 3.20
C THR A 447 27.79 26.28 2.77
N THR A 448 27.54 25.01 2.41
CA THR A 448 26.24 24.51 1.95
C THR A 448 26.03 23.05 2.35
N THR A 449 24.86 22.73 2.89
CA THR A 449 24.30 21.36 2.89
C THR A 449 23.80 20.99 1.49
N PRO A 450 23.40 19.73 1.24
CA PRO A 450 22.68 19.36 0.01
C PRO A 450 21.30 20.02 -0.19
N PHE A 451 20.72 20.67 0.83
CA PHE A 451 19.40 21.33 0.74
C PHE A 451 19.45 22.86 0.81
N GLY A 452 20.54 23.46 1.29
CA GLY A 452 20.62 24.91 1.49
C GLY A 452 21.94 25.40 2.11
N PRO A 453 22.15 26.72 2.23
CA PRO A 453 23.36 27.30 2.81
C PRO A 453 23.54 26.89 4.27
N GLN A 454 24.78 26.69 4.70
CA GLN A 454 25.14 26.56 6.11
C GLN A 454 25.07 27.92 6.80
N PHE A 455 24.70 27.93 8.08
CA PHE A 455 24.52 29.14 8.88
C PHE A 455 25.70 29.38 9.85
N ILE A 456 25.83 30.62 10.36
CA ILE A 456 26.79 30.98 11.41
C ILE A 456 26.03 31.67 12.55
N ASN A 457 26.14 31.14 13.76
CA ASN A 457 25.46 31.61 14.98
C ASN A 457 26.23 32.68 15.73
N ASP A 458 25.56 33.34 16.67
CA ASP A 458 26.23 34.19 17.66
C ASP A 458 27.15 33.35 18.57
N PRO A 459 28.35 33.83 18.96
CA PRO A 459 29.24 33.11 19.87
C PRO A 459 28.70 32.80 21.28
N SER A 460 27.54 33.37 21.67
CA SER A 460 26.81 33.02 22.89
C SER A 460 25.83 31.84 22.73
N GLN A 461 25.66 31.33 21.51
CA GLN A 461 24.85 30.15 21.18
C GLN A 461 25.76 28.92 20.95
N SER A 462 25.17 27.79 20.53
CA SER A 462 25.91 26.51 20.45
C SER A 462 27.23 26.60 19.68
N SER A 463 28.28 26.04 20.30
CA SER A 463 29.68 26.27 19.93
C SER A 463 30.22 25.29 18.87
N GLN A 464 29.40 24.36 18.38
CA GLN A 464 29.81 23.29 17.47
C GLN A 464 28.66 22.80 16.57
N PRO A 465 28.94 22.12 15.44
CA PRO A 465 27.92 21.42 14.67
C PRO A 465 27.26 20.32 15.51
N GLN A 466 25.93 20.35 15.58
CA GLN A 466 25.10 19.39 16.32
C GLN A 466 23.68 19.36 15.74
N THR A 467 22.86 18.42 16.22
CA THR A 467 21.43 18.37 15.93
C THR A 467 20.70 18.20 17.26
N GLY A 468 19.88 19.19 17.60
CA GLY A 468 19.05 19.18 18.81
C GLY A 468 17.67 18.61 18.53
N PHE A 469 17.01 18.09 19.57
CA PHE A 469 15.63 17.62 19.49
C PHE A 469 14.95 17.66 20.86
N ALA A 470 13.63 17.87 20.87
CA ALA A 470 12.84 18.06 22.09
C ALA A 470 11.40 17.55 21.90
N TYR A 471 10.73 17.12 22.97
CA TYR A 471 9.27 17.19 23.01
C TYR A 471 8.83 18.62 23.35
N MET A 472 7.67 19.04 22.86
CA MET A 472 7.15 20.39 23.12
C MET A 472 5.61 20.41 23.24
N TYR A 473 5.10 21.41 23.96
CA TYR A 473 3.66 21.60 24.18
C TYR A 473 2.94 22.35 23.04
N GLY A 474 3.68 23.06 22.19
CA GLY A 474 3.17 23.82 21.04
C GLY A 474 3.63 23.26 19.69
N PRO A 475 3.10 23.77 18.57
CA PRO A 475 3.43 23.28 17.22
C PRO A 475 4.81 23.72 16.69
N GLU A 476 5.46 24.66 17.37
CA GLU A 476 6.68 25.39 17.01
C GLU A 476 7.52 25.54 18.30
N TYR A 477 8.85 25.43 18.23
CA TYR A 477 9.69 25.42 19.42
C TYR A 477 9.96 26.85 19.94
N GLY A 478 10.10 27.00 21.27
CA GLY A 478 10.28 28.31 21.92
C GLY A 478 9.09 29.29 21.86
N VAL A 479 8.14 29.12 20.94
CA VAL A 479 7.02 30.04 20.72
C VAL A 479 5.81 29.74 21.60
N GLY A 480 5.17 30.80 22.11
CA GLY A 480 3.90 30.74 22.86
C GLY A 480 3.98 30.25 24.32
N ALA A 481 4.91 29.36 24.65
CA ALA A 481 5.08 28.85 26.03
C ALA A 481 5.99 29.72 26.91
N GLY A 482 7.06 30.27 26.33
CA GLY A 482 8.09 31.04 27.03
C GLY A 482 9.14 30.16 27.70
N TRP A 483 10.40 30.62 27.69
CA TRP A 483 11.53 29.89 28.24
C TRP A 483 11.48 29.84 29.78
N THR A 484 11.36 28.63 30.34
CA THR A 484 11.37 28.40 31.78
C THR A 484 12.81 28.23 32.29
N PRO A 485 13.23 28.83 33.42
CA PRO A 485 14.55 28.63 34.02
C PRO A 485 14.81 27.23 34.61
N SER A 486 14.08 26.21 34.15
CA SER A 486 14.16 24.81 34.57
C SER A 486 13.53 23.93 33.48
N PRO A 487 14.12 22.76 33.19
CA PRO A 487 13.57 21.80 32.22
C PRO A 487 12.26 21.18 32.75
N ASP A 488 11.32 20.91 31.85
CA ASP A 488 10.15 20.11 32.18
C ASP A 488 10.43 18.64 31.89
N PHE A 489 10.67 17.85 32.94
CA PHE A 489 10.99 16.41 32.83
C PHE A 489 9.87 15.56 32.21
N ASN A 490 8.67 16.11 31.97
CA ASN A 490 7.65 15.45 31.15
C ASN A 490 7.96 15.52 29.63
N LEU A 491 8.93 16.34 29.21
CA LEU A 491 9.35 16.53 27.81
C LEU A 491 10.66 15.81 27.45
N ASP A 492 11.21 15.00 28.35
CA ASP A 492 12.51 14.30 28.17
C ASP A 492 12.51 13.38 26.92
N PRO A 493 13.29 13.67 25.85
CA PRO A 493 13.31 12.87 24.64
C PRO A 493 14.21 11.63 24.74
N THR A 494 14.99 11.48 25.82
CA THR A 494 16.02 10.42 26.00
C THR A 494 15.47 9.02 25.77
N ALA A 495 14.22 8.76 26.18
CA ALA A 495 13.57 7.46 26.01
C ALA A 495 13.34 7.11 24.52
N THR A 496 12.87 8.09 23.73
CA THR A 496 12.60 7.95 22.29
C THR A 496 13.90 7.76 21.51
N LEU A 497 14.96 8.50 21.86
CA LEU A 497 16.30 8.30 21.28
C LEU A 497 16.83 6.88 21.56
N ASN A 498 16.79 6.43 22.81
CA ASN A 498 17.28 5.10 23.20
C ASN A 498 16.48 3.97 22.55
N GLN A 499 15.15 4.10 22.44
CA GLN A 499 14.32 3.16 21.71
C GLN A 499 14.73 3.11 20.23
N THR A 500 14.90 4.27 19.57
CA THR A 500 15.41 4.38 18.20
C THR A 500 16.77 3.70 18.01
N ILE A 501 17.71 3.88 18.94
CA ILE A 501 19.04 3.25 18.91
C ILE A 501 18.93 1.73 19.04
N ALA A 502 18.15 1.23 20.00
CA ALA A 502 17.95 -0.21 20.22
C ALA A 502 17.32 -0.87 19.00
N ASN A 503 16.30 -0.23 18.44
CA ASN A 503 15.58 -0.63 17.24
C ASN A 503 16.51 -0.71 16.01
N TYR A 504 17.37 0.31 15.80
CA TYR A 504 18.40 0.28 14.75
C TYR A 504 19.39 -0.87 14.93
N ASN A 505 19.93 -1.07 16.14
CA ASN A 505 20.89 -2.14 16.42
C ASN A 505 20.30 -3.54 16.21
N ALA A 506 18.99 -3.71 16.40
CA ALA A 506 18.27 -4.96 16.14
C ALA A 506 17.99 -5.21 14.65
N GLY A 507 18.24 -4.23 13.78
CA GLY A 507 18.16 -4.36 12.32
C GLY A 507 16.79 -4.78 11.78
N THR A 508 15.71 -4.65 12.55
CA THR A 508 14.44 -5.38 12.31
C THR A 508 13.57 -4.74 11.21
N TYR A 509 14.19 -3.99 10.28
CA TYR A 509 13.80 -2.61 10.00
C TYR A 509 12.74 -2.35 8.92
N GLY A 510 12.02 -1.23 9.09
CA GLY A 510 10.88 -0.79 8.30
C GLY A 510 9.63 -1.63 8.55
N LYS A 511 9.57 -2.39 9.65
CA LYS A 511 8.61 -3.48 9.81
C LYS A 511 7.44 -3.16 10.72
N TYR A 512 6.24 -3.27 10.14
CA TYR A 512 4.99 -3.38 10.87
C TYR A 512 4.77 -4.77 11.44
N ASN A 513 4.16 -4.82 12.61
CA ASN A 513 3.53 -6.04 13.12
C ASN A 513 2.15 -6.20 12.45
N TRP A 514 1.54 -7.38 12.56
CA TRP A 514 0.21 -7.65 12.00
C TRP A 514 -0.75 -8.08 13.11
N SER A 515 -1.98 -7.56 13.08
CA SER A 515 -3.01 -7.78 14.09
C SER A 515 -3.44 -9.24 14.28
N GLY A 516 -3.15 -10.09 13.30
CA GLY A 516 -3.83 -11.37 13.12
C GLY A 516 -5.23 -11.17 12.54
N TRP A 517 -5.82 -12.27 12.06
CA TRP A 517 -7.11 -12.24 11.37
C TRP A 517 -8.28 -11.95 12.31
N GLN A 518 -8.88 -10.78 12.13
CA GLN A 518 -10.14 -10.39 12.74
C GLN A 518 -11.31 -10.69 11.78
N ASN A 519 -12.47 -11.03 12.33
CA ASN A 519 -13.66 -11.39 11.55
C ASN A 519 -14.65 -10.21 11.51
N LEU A 520 -14.91 -9.66 10.32
CA LEU A 520 -15.94 -8.63 10.08
C LEU A 520 -17.33 -9.23 9.85
N ASN A 521 -17.45 -10.56 9.92
CA ASN A 521 -18.66 -11.36 9.71
C ASN A 521 -19.20 -11.22 8.27
N GLY A 522 -20.44 -11.67 8.05
CA GLY A 522 -21.14 -11.61 6.76
C GLY A 522 -21.65 -12.97 6.29
N SER A 523 -22.18 -13.01 5.06
CA SER A 523 -22.63 -14.25 4.41
C SER A 523 -22.60 -14.09 2.89
N PHE A 524 -21.38 -14.05 2.35
CA PHE A 524 -21.05 -13.84 0.94
C PHE A 524 -20.73 -15.20 0.26
N THR A 525 -20.79 -15.30 -1.07
CA THR A 525 -20.24 -16.49 -1.74
C THR A 525 -18.71 -16.43 -1.77
N GLN A 526 -18.07 -17.59 -1.68
CA GLN A 526 -16.62 -17.71 -1.89
C GLN A 526 -16.22 -17.16 -3.27
N THR A 527 -14.93 -16.79 -3.44
CA THR A 527 -14.31 -16.39 -4.72
C THR A 527 -14.63 -14.98 -5.25
N ILE A 528 -15.47 -14.19 -4.58
CA ILE A 528 -15.66 -12.76 -4.91
C ILE A 528 -14.44 -11.93 -4.40
N ARG A 529 -14.00 -10.93 -5.18
CA ARG A 529 -13.08 -9.88 -4.72
C ARG A 529 -13.90 -8.75 -4.07
N PRO A 530 -13.66 -8.39 -2.79
CA PRO A 530 -14.18 -7.13 -2.27
C PRO A 530 -13.48 -5.97 -2.98
N CYS A 531 -14.04 -4.76 -2.94
CA CYS A 531 -13.23 -3.56 -3.11
C CYS A 531 -13.27 -2.73 -1.83
N VAL A 532 -12.19 -2.00 -1.56
CA VAL A 532 -12.04 -1.20 -0.35
C VAL A 532 -11.57 0.19 -0.75
N GLY A 533 -12.10 1.23 -0.11
CA GLY A 533 -11.71 2.61 -0.36
C GLY A 533 -11.69 3.43 0.91
N VAL A 534 -10.72 4.35 1.00
CA VAL A 534 -10.66 5.39 2.04
C VAL A 534 -11.41 6.62 1.53
N ASN A 535 -12.40 7.12 2.28
CA ASN A 535 -13.05 8.40 1.96
C ASN A 535 -12.16 9.60 2.34
N ASN A 536 -12.66 10.84 2.36
CA ASN A 536 -11.87 12.00 2.80
C ASN A 536 -11.92 12.29 4.32
N SER A 537 -12.65 11.49 5.10
CA SER A 537 -12.59 11.48 6.57
C SER A 537 -11.73 10.32 7.09
N GLY A 538 -10.74 9.89 6.30
CA GLY A 538 -9.82 8.78 6.62
C GLY A 538 -10.46 7.40 6.81
N THR A 539 -11.78 7.29 6.58
CA THR A 539 -12.57 6.12 6.96
C THR A 539 -12.53 5.07 5.85
N LEU A 540 -12.04 3.88 6.17
CA LEU A 540 -12.11 2.72 5.27
C LEU A 540 -13.55 2.21 5.14
N GLN A 541 -13.95 1.90 3.91
CA GLN A 541 -15.23 1.26 3.58
C GLN A 541 -14.99 0.07 2.64
N VAL A 542 -15.52 -1.10 3.02
CA VAL A 542 -15.45 -2.36 2.25
C VAL A 542 -16.76 -2.55 1.51
N PHE A 543 -16.70 -3.05 0.29
CA PHE A 543 -17.85 -3.30 -0.59
C PHE A 543 -17.78 -4.72 -1.15
N LEU A 544 -18.88 -5.46 -1.10
CA LEU A 544 -18.92 -6.85 -1.52
C LEU A 544 -20.33 -7.26 -2.01
N ASN A 545 -20.39 -8.06 -3.08
CA ASN A 545 -21.66 -8.59 -3.61
C ASN A 545 -22.12 -9.80 -2.78
N ILE A 546 -23.40 -9.84 -2.38
CA ILE A 546 -24.01 -10.99 -1.68
C ILE A 546 -24.67 -11.97 -2.65
N ALA A 547 -24.91 -13.20 -2.16
CA ALA A 547 -25.42 -14.33 -2.95
C ALA A 547 -26.78 -14.07 -3.64
N ASN A 548 -27.58 -13.10 -3.15
CA ASN A 548 -28.86 -12.71 -3.73
C ASN A 548 -28.74 -11.66 -4.86
N GLY A 549 -27.53 -11.24 -5.23
CA GLY A 549 -27.32 -10.25 -6.29
C GLY A 549 -27.66 -8.82 -5.88
N ALA A 550 -27.35 -8.44 -4.64
CA ALA A 550 -27.24 -7.06 -4.17
C ALA A 550 -25.81 -6.79 -3.66
N MET A 551 -25.42 -5.52 -3.53
CA MET A 551 -24.13 -5.16 -2.93
C MET A 551 -24.31 -4.66 -1.50
N ASP A 552 -23.47 -5.14 -0.59
CA ASP A 552 -23.42 -4.71 0.81
C ASP A 552 -22.10 -4.00 1.12
N THR A 553 -22.12 -3.15 2.16
CA THR A 553 -20.96 -2.41 2.65
C THR A 553 -20.88 -2.41 4.18
N ALA A 554 -19.66 -2.36 4.69
CA ALA A 554 -19.34 -2.05 6.07
C ALA A 554 -18.21 -1.02 6.12
N ASN A 555 -18.29 -0.08 7.06
CA ASN A 555 -17.31 1.00 7.23
C ASN A 555 -16.70 0.98 8.62
N GLN A 556 -15.48 1.52 8.75
CA GLN A 556 -14.93 1.83 10.06
C GLN A 556 -15.80 2.86 10.79
N THR A 557 -15.98 2.69 12.10
CA THR A 557 -16.76 3.61 12.95
C THR A 557 -15.88 4.51 13.81
N ALA A 558 -14.61 4.13 14.00
CA ALA A 558 -13.49 5.01 14.31
C ALA A 558 -12.26 4.54 13.52
N ILE A 559 -11.32 5.46 13.24
CA ILE A 559 -10.18 5.22 12.36
C ILE A 559 -9.05 4.57 13.16
N ASN A 560 -9.26 3.30 13.48
CA ASN A 560 -8.46 2.54 14.45
C ASN A 560 -8.30 1.05 14.08
N SER A 561 -8.63 0.69 12.84
CA SER A 561 -8.58 -0.67 12.28
C SER A 561 -9.27 -1.76 13.11
N THR A 562 -10.15 -1.40 14.06
CA THR A 562 -10.73 -2.36 15.02
C THR A 562 -12.24 -2.20 15.17
N THR A 563 -12.77 -0.99 14.97
CA THR A 563 -14.20 -0.70 15.11
C THR A 563 -14.87 -0.52 13.76
N TRP A 564 -15.84 -1.39 13.48
CA TRP A 564 -16.56 -1.45 12.20
C TRP A 564 -18.08 -1.41 12.41
N SER A 565 -18.80 -0.97 11.40
CA SER A 565 -20.27 -1.02 11.35
C SER A 565 -20.78 -2.45 11.18
N SER A 566 -22.07 -2.66 11.45
CA SER A 566 -22.77 -3.78 10.82
C SER A 566 -22.74 -3.64 9.29
N TRP A 567 -22.83 -4.76 8.58
CA TRP A 567 -23.08 -4.76 7.15
C TRP A 567 -24.44 -4.11 6.83
N THR A 568 -24.47 -3.31 5.78
CA THR A 568 -25.67 -2.61 5.29
C THR A 568 -25.76 -2.76 3.78
N SER A 569 -26.97 -2.96 3.25
CA SER A 569 -27.14 -3.16 1.82
C SER A 569 -27.26 -1.83 1.06
N LEU A 570 -26.43 -1.70 0.02
CA LEU A 570 -26.57 -0.70 -1.04
C LEU A 570 -27.62 -1.12 -2.08
N GLY A 571 -28.18 -2.33 -1.96
CA GLY A 571 -29.15 -2.88 -2.88
C GLY A 571 -28.56 -3.11 -4.27
N GLY A 572 -29.40 -2.88 -5.28
CA GLY A 572 -29.22 -3.43 -6.62
C GLY A 572 -29.84 -4.83 -6.71
N THR A 573 -30.30 -5.19 -7.90
CA THR A 573 -30.68 -6.56 -8.27
C THR A 573 -29.93 -6.86 -9.56
N TRP A 574 -28.84 -7.61 -9.46
CA TRP A 574 -27.86 -7.71 -10.54
C TRP A 574 -28.15 -8.81 -11.58
N TYR A 575 -29.21 -9.60 -11.41
CA TYR A 575 -29.60 -10.73 -12.27
C TYR A 575 -30.61 -10.34 -13.37
#